data_AF-A0A968FUY5-F1
#
_entry.id   AF-A0A968FUY5-F1
#
_cell.length_a   1.000
_cell.length_b   1.000
_cell.length_c   1.000
_cell.angle_alpha   90.00
_cell.angle_beta   90.00
_cell.angle_gamma   90.00
#
_symmetry.space_group_name_H-M   'P 1'
#
loop_
_entity.id
_entity.type
_entity.pdbx_description
1 polymer ?
#
loop_
_entity_poly.entity_id
_entity_poly.type
_entity_poly.pdbx_seq_one_letter_code
_entity_poly.pdbx_strand_id
1 'polypeptide(L)' 'KKGFRYLLQALPRVLEKRPQTQLVLIGFGPQEKELKSLSHRLRLQHAVQFPGSRSGEALARYFATADLFVGPSVVTESG' A
#
# COMPACT_ATOMS: atom_id res chain seq x y z
N LYS A 1 -8.00 8.32 10.37
CA LYS A 1 -8.31 7.50 9.15
C LYS A 1 -7.03 6.88 8.50
N LYS A 2 -7.09 5.72 7.81
CA LYS A 2 -5.92 4.88 7.40
C LYS A 2 -4.97 5.41 6.29
N GLY A 3 -5.11 6.64 5.78
CA GLY A 3 -4.10 7.31 4.94
C GLY A 3 -3.56 6.67 3.64
N PHE A 4 -3.97 5.47 3.21
CA PHE A 4 -3.34 4.73 2.10
C PHE A 4 -3.27 5.47 0.76
N ARG A 5 -4.23 6.37 0.47
CA ARG A 5 -4.18 7.23 -0.72
C ARG A 5 -2.90 8.05 -0.80
N TYR A 6 -2.41 8.56 0.33
CA TYR A 6 -1.22 9.41 0.38
C TYR A 6 0.04 8.58 0.17
N LEU A 7 0.07 7.34 0.66
CA LEU A 7 1.15 6.39 0.38
C LEU A 7 1.25 6.10 -1.12
N LEU A 8 0.12 5.82 -1.79
CA LEU A 8 0.11 5.63 -3.24
C LEU A 8 0.53 6.88 -4.01
N GLN A 9 0.10 8.07 -3.58
CA GLN A 9 0.49 9.34 -4.19
C GLN A 9 1.97 9.67 -4.00
N ALA A 10 2.59 9.20 -2.91
CA ALA A 10 4.01 9.39 -2.64
C ALA A 10 4.91 8.38 -3.38
N LEU A 11 4.39 7.20 -3.74
CA LEU A 11 5.16 6.10 -4.32
C LEU A 11 5.95 6.49 -5.59
N PRO A 12 5.44 7.30 -6.54
CA PRO A 12 6.24 7.74 -7.69
C PRO A 12 7.57 8.41 -7.30
N ARG A 13 7.57 9.27 -6.28
CA ARG A 13 8.80 9.93 -5.79
C ARG A 13 9.76 8.96 -5.12
N VAL A 14 9.25 7.88 -4.55
CA VAL A 14 10.09 6.79 -4.02
C VAL A 14 10.72 6.02 -5.17
N LEU A 15 9.94 5.69 -6.20
CA LEU A 15 10.41 4.96 -7.38
C LEU A 15 11.45 5.74 -8.19
N GLU A 16 11.38 7.08 -8.23
CA GLU A 16 12.43 7.93 -8.80
C GLU A 16 13.80 7.70 -8.16
N LYS A 17 13.84 7.42 -6.85
CA LYS A 17 15.08 7.20 -6.08
C LYS A 17 15.43 5.72 -5.90
N ARG A 18 14.41 4.86 -5.91
CA ARG A 18 14.49 3.40 -5.68
C ARG A 18 13.56 2.68 -6.67
N PRO A 19 13.96 2.52 -7.94
CA PRO A 19 13.08 1.98 -8.99
C PRO A 19 12.60 0.55 -8.75
N GLN A 20 13.28 -0.21 -7.89
CA GLN A 20 12.95 -1.60 -7.56
C GLN A 20 11.98 -1.72 -6.36
N THR A 21 11.55 -0.61 -5.75
CA THR A 21 10.62 -0.66 -4.62
C THR A 21 9.30 -1.33 -5.02
N GLN A 22 8.86 -2.28 -4.21
CA GLN A 22 7.56 -2.93 -4.33
C GLN A 22 6.72 -2.59 -3.09
N LEU A 23 5.46 -2.19 -3.31
CA LEU A 23 4.49 -1.95 -2.25
C LEU A 23 3.47 -3.08 -2.25
N VAL A 24 3.34 -3.77 -1.12
CA VAL A 24 2.30 -4.79 -0.91
C VAL A 24 1.24 -4.24 0.05
N LEU A 25 0.01 -4.07 -0.44
CA LEU A 25 -1.13 -3.65 0.37
C LEU A 25 -2.01 -4.86 0.71
N ILE A 26 -1.83 -5.37 1.93
CA ILE A 26 -2.55 -6.54 2.46
C ILE A 26 -3.77 -6.09 3.25
N GLY A 27 -4.89 -6.76 3.00
CA GLY A 27 -6.17 -6.49 3.67
C GLY A 27 -7.33 -6.42 2.68
N PHE A 28 -8.49 -6.08 3.21
CA PHE A 28 -9.72 -5.87 2.46
C PHE A 28 -10.48 -4.68 3.06
N GLY A 29 -11.34 -4.05 2.27
CA GLY A 29 -12.18 -2.98 2.78
C GLY A 29 -12.83 -2.14 1.68
N PRO A 30 -13.71 -1.21 2.07
CA PRO A 30 -14.49 -0.42 1.11
C PRO A 30 -13.62 0.43 0.18
N GLN A 31 -12.38 0.73 0.58
CA GLN A 31 -11.45 1.54 -0.21
C GLN A 31 -10.68 0.74 -1.27
N GLU A 32 -10.79 -0.58 -1.33
CA GLU A 32 -9.97 -1.40 -2.23
C GLU A 32 -10.12 -1.00 -3.70
N LYS A 33 -11.37 -0.82 -4.17
CA LYS A 33 -11.66 -0.39 -5.54
C LYS A 33 -11.05 0.99 -5.83
N GLU A 34 -11.19 1.93 -4.90
CA GLU A 34 -10.63 3.28 -5.03
C GLU A 34 -9.09 3.25 -5.10
N LEU A 35 -8.44 2.48 -4.23
CA LEU A 35 -6.99 2.34 -4.19
C LEU A 35 -6.43 1.67 -5.45
N LYS A 36 -7.11 0.64 -5.96
CA LYS A 36 -6.77 0.03 -7.26
C LYS A 36 -6.95 1.04 -8.40
N SER A 37 -8.07 1.75 -8.48
CA SER A 37 -8.26 2.80 -9.51
C SER A 37 -7.20 3.90 -9.41
N LEU A 38 -6.81 4.30 -8.20
CA LEU A 38 -5.74 5.27 -7.98
C LEU A 38 -4.38 4.74 -8.44
N SER A 39 -4.02 3.50 -8.10
CA SER A 39 -2.77 2.89 -8.58
C SER A 39 -2.75 2.80 -10.11
N HIS A 40 -3.91 2.53 -10.73
CA HIS A 40 -4.04 2.52 -12.18
C HIS A 40 -3.79 3.89 -12.81
N ARG A 41 -4.43 4.93 -12.27
CA ARG A 41 -4.26 6.31 -12.74
C ARG A 41 -2.82 6.81 -12.59
N LEU A 42 -2.13 6.37 -11.53
CA LEU A 42 -0.73 6.68 -11.28
C LEU A 42 0.25 5.77 -12.03
N ARG A 43 -0.24 4.80 -12.82
CA ARG A 43 0.56 3.81 -13.56
C ARG A 43 1.49 2.97 -12.67
N LEU A 44 1.04 2.64 -11.46
CA LEU A 44 1.81 1.94 -10.43
C LEU A 44 1.60 0.42 -10.43
N GLN A 45 0.96 -0.16 -11.44
CA GLN A 45 0.62 -1.59 -11.47
C GLN A 45 1.86 -2.51 -11.47
N HIS A 46 3.01 -1.98 -11.89
CA HIS A 46 4.30 -2.67 -11.88
C HIS A 46 4.99 -2.66 -10.51
N ALA A 47 4.50 -1.85 -9.56
CA ALA A 47 5.14 -1.63 -8.26
C ALA A 47 4.18 -1.84 -7.08
N VAL A 48 2.88 -2.08 -7.31
CA VAL A 48 1.88 -2.22 -6.24
C VAL A 48 1.12 -3.52 -6.39
N GLN A 49 1.11 -4.31 -5.33
CA GLN A 49 0.41 -5.59 -5.25
C GLN A 49 -0.73 -5.53 -4.23
N PHE A 50 -1.88 -6.08 -4.60
CA PHE A 50 -3.06 -6.21 -3.76
C PHE A 50 -3.38 -7.70 -3.58
N PRO A 51 -2.65 -8.44 -2.73
CA PRO A 51 -2.90 -9.87 -2.52
C PRO A 51 -4.28 -10.16 -1.89
N GLY A 52 -4.97 -9.14 -1.37
CA GLY A 52 -6.20 -9.29 -0.60
C GLY A 52 -5.90 -9.59 0.87
N SER A 53 -6.87 -10.15 1.57
CA SER A 53 -6.70 -10.48 2.99
C SER A 53 -5.72 -11.64 3.20
N ARG A 54 -4.83 -11.51 4.19
CA ARG A 54 -3.92 -12.58 4.65
C ARG A 54 -3.94 -12.60 6.18
N SER A 55 -3.77 -13.77 6.75
CA SER A 55 -3.78 -13.99 8.21
C SER A 55 -2.77 -15.07 8.60
N GLY A 56 -2.48 -15.15 9.90
CA GLY A 56 -1.60 -16.17 10.48
C GLY A 56 -0.24 -16.22 9.80
N GLU A 57 0.20 -17.43 9.45
CA GLU A 57 1.49 -17.68 8.83
C GLU A 57 1.64 -16.97 7.48
N ALA A 58 0.58 -16.88 6.67
CA ALA A 58 0.65 -16.22 5.38
C ALA A 58 0.94 -14.72 5.52
N LEU A 59 0.35 -14.06 6.51
CA LEU A 59 0.66 -12.66 6.84
C LEU A 59 2.07 -12.54 7.42
N ALA A 60 2.47 -13.46 8.31
CA ALA A 60 3.81 -13.48 8.89
C ALA A 60 4.91 -13.57 7.82
N ARG A 61 4.71 -14.38 6.77
CA ARG A 61 5.65 -14.47 5.63
C ARG A 61 5.85 -13.14 4.92
N TYR A 62 4.78 -12.37 4.68
CA TYR A 62 4.92 -11.04 4.08
C TYR A 62 5.74 -10.09 4.96
N PHE A 63 5.50 -10.09 6.28
CA PHE A 63 6.30 -9.30 7.21
C PHE A 63 7.77 -9.73 7.23
N ALA A 64 8.04 -11.04 7.23
CA ALA A 64 9.39 -11.57 7.24
C ALA A 64 10.21 -11.20 5.98
N THR A 65 9.52 -10.98 4.85
CA THR A 65 10.16 -10.56 3.58
C THR A 65 10.19 -9.06 3.36
N ALA A 66 9.56 -8.25 4.22
CA ALA A 66 9.46 -6.82 4.04
C ALA A 66 10.68 -6.09 4.61
N ASP A 67 11.27 -5.18 3.82
CA ASP A 67 12.35 -4.30 4.31
C ASP A 67 11.83 -3.27 5.33
N LEU A 68 10.56 -2.86 5.20
CA LEU A 68 9.93 -1.86 6.04
C LEU A 68 8.40 -2.03 6.12
N PHE A 69 7.83 -1.55 7.23
CA PHE A 69 6.40 -1.42 7.40
C PHE A 69 5.99 0.06 7.35
N VAL A 70 4.89 0.38 6.66
CA VAL A 70 4.28 1.72 6.65
C VAL A 70 2.86 1.64 7.20
N GLY A 71 2.61 2.33 8.31
CA GLY A 71 1.27 2.55 8.85
C GLY A 71 0.79 3.98 8.57
N PRO A 72 0.30 4.31 7.36
CA PRO A 72 -0.15 5.67 7.06
C PRO A 72 -1.37 6.03 7.91
N SER A 73 -1.35 7.21 8.51
CA SER A 73 -2.48 7.74 9.28
C SER A 73 -2.74 9.19 8.86
N VAL A 74 -4.01 9.56 8.92
CA VAL A 74 -4.49 10.93 8.70
C VAL A 74 -5.35 11.26 9.89
N VAL A 75 -5.00 12.33 10.58
CA VAL A 75 -5.82 12.89 11.65
C VAL A 75 -7.06 13.50 11.01
N THR A 76 -8.23 13.04 11.42
CA THR A 76 -9.51 13.67 11.06
C THR A 76 -10.00 14.50 12.23
N GLU A 77 -10.96 15.40 12.03
CA GLU A 77 -11.54 16.23 13.12
C GLU A 77 -12.07 15.39 14.29
N SER A 78 -12.39 14.11 14.05
CA SER A 78 -12.84 13.14 15.04
C SER A 78 -11.73 12.22 15.60
N GLY A 79 -10.46 12.43 15.22
CA GLY A 79 -9.34 11.51 15.48
C GLY A 79 -8.99 10.63 14.28
#